data_AF-A0A923IYU6-F1
#
_entry.id   AF-A0A923IYU6-F1
#
_cell.length_a   1.000
_cell.length_b   1.000
_cell.length_c   1.000
_cell.angle_alpha   90.00
_cell.angle_beta   90.00
_cell.angle_gamma   90.00
#
_symmetry.space_group_name_H-M   'P 1'
#
loop_
_entity.id
_entity.type
_entity.pdbx_description
1 polymer ?
#
loop_
_entity_poly.entity_id
_entity_poly.type
_entity_poly.pdbx_seq_one_letter_code
_entity_poly.pdbx_strand_id
1 'polypeptide(L)'
;MCKKDNEEVQAIGWQAIDDALEKIYKNQKPKHYGTIIPYFLGGNDPLEGISVYERKEPIPHWHFVTYGFSEIYEKEWEDPDYSGYGFELTFRVKKEALDSEPPNWALNFIQNIARYVFSTGNYFAAGHYLNANGPIAAGTDSLIGSIVFAEDPELPCIDTQNGKVEFLQIVGITVDEENAIKCWNGSEVLKVFSKYMPLYITDLNRQSLLNNEEIRALVEKGIEKDGSSTGTLFNDKLSWKESKGLFKGKSYEIIIGAHQAETIGKVLKGRILKDRSLMLVGKEHNIIINYSKEPCVKVDKNNLELMINEEIVIEIASELIPKEKSFNLKAMKKIKFTIEKTEIRNQQGEVVQVIG
;
A
#
# COMPACT_ATOMS: atom_id res chain seq x y z
N MET A 1 31.27 47.65 -12.40
CA MET A 1 31.78 46.35 -11.92
C MET A 1 30.67 45.73 -11.10
N CYS A 2 29.71 45.06 -11.75
CA CYS A 2 28.65 44.35 -11.06
C CYS A 2 29.18 42.96 -10.72
N LYS A 3 29.34 42.68 -9.42
CA LYS A 3 29.42 41.31 -8.93
C LYS A 3 28.08 40.65 -9.26
N LYS A 4 28.09 39.70 -10.20
CA LYS A 4 27.13 38.61 -10.19
C LYS A 4 27.75 37.59 -9.25
N ASP A 5 27.27 37.55 -8.01
CA ASP A 5 27.52 36.41 -7.15
C ASP A 5 26.76 35.24 -7.79
N ASN A 6 27.52 34.37 -8.45
CA ASN A 6 27.08 33.01 -8.78
C ASN A 6 27.18 32.27 -7.44
N GLU A 7 26.17 32.40 -6.58
CA GLU A 7 26.01 31.46 -5.48
C GLU A 7 25.78 30.09 -6.12
N GLU A 8 26.76 29.20 -6.00
CA GLU A 8 26.56 27.79 -6.34
C GLU A 8 25.39 27.30 -5.48
N VAL A 9 24.28 26.91 -6.11
CA VAL A 9 23.15 26.31 -5.41
C VAL A 9 23.68 25.04 -4.74
N GLN A 10 23.86 25.09 -3.42
CA GLN A 10 24.37 23.96 -2.66
C GLN A 10 23.25 22.93 -2.52
N ALA A 11 23.43 21.76 -3.12
CA ALA A 11 22.50 20.64 -3.01
C ALA A 11 22.73 19.90 -1.67
N ILE A 12 22.45 20.58 -0.55
CA ILE A 12 22.72 20.09 0.81
C ILE A 12 21.94 18.81 1.15
N GLY A 13 20.67 18.73 0.74
CA GLY A 13 19.85 17.53 0.93
C GLY A 13 20.38 16.36 0.08
N TRP A 14 20.77 16.66 -1.16
CA TRP A 14 21.42 15.68 -2.03
C TRP A 14 22.71 15.12 -1.41
N GLN A 15 23.59 16.00 -0.93
CA GLN A 15 24.85 15.60 -0.32
C GLN A 15 24.62 14.75 0.94
N ALA A 16 23.60 15.08 1.76
CA ALA A 16 23.28 14.29 2.94
C ALA A 16 22.86 12.85 2.60
N ILE A 17 22.11 12.67 1.50
CA ILE A 17 21.75 11.35 0.97
C ILE A 17 23.00 10.62 0.44
N ASP A 18 23.85 11.30 -0.32
CA ASP A 18 25.09 10.74 -0.85
C ASP A 18 26.03 10.29 0.29
N ASP A 19 26.18 11.10 1.35
CA ASP A 19 26.98 10.77 2.54
C ASP A 19 26.44 9.54 3.29
N ALA A 20 25.11 9.36 3.31
CA ALA A 20 24.49 8.17 3.87
C ALA A 20 24.79 6.92 3.02
N LEU A 21 24.74 7.06 1.70
CA LEU A 21 25.02 5.99 0.75
C LEU A 21 26.51 5.61 0.71
N GLU A 22 27.42 6.57 0.84
CA GLU A 22 28.87 6.31 0.88
C GLU A 22 29.25 5.38 2.04
N LYS A 23 28.56 5.46 3.18
CA LYS A 23 28.77 4.54 4.31
C LYS A 23 28.46 3.07 3.96
N ILE A 24 27.56 2.84 3.02
CA ILE A 24 27.13 1.49 2.57
C ILE A 24 27.97 1.04 1.37
N TYR A 25 28.11 1.91 0.37
CA TYR A 25 28.65 1.60 -0.95
C TYR A 25 30.12 1.98 -1.13
N LYS A 26 30.69 2.72 -0.18
CA LYS A 26 32.07 3.20 -0.20
C LYS A 26 32.32 3.93 -1.53
N ASN A 27 33.32 3.49 -2.28
CA ASN A 27 33.75 4.13 -3.53
C ASN A 27 32.98 3.63 -4.77
N GLN A 28 31.89 2.86 -4.62
CA GLN A 28 31.12 2.44 -5.79
C GLN A 28 30.41 3.65 -6.39
N LYS A 29 30.77 4.00 -7.63
CA LYS A 29 30.05 5.03 -8.39
C LYS A 29 28.68 4.47 -8.83
N PRO A 30 27.55 5.10 -8.45
CA PRO A 30 26.23 4.63 -8.88
C PRO A 30 26.00 4.88 -10.37
N LYS A 31 25.08 4.10 -10.95
CA LYS A 31 24.41 4.47 -12.20
C LYS A 31 23.33 5.48 -11.85
N HIS A 32 23.47 6.74 -12.30
CA HIS A 32 22.56 7.81 -11.96
C HIS A 32 21.65 8.16 -13.14
N TYR A 33 20.34 8.21 -12.90
CA TYR A 33 19.30 8.50 -13.89
C TYR A 33 18.55 9.76 -13.47
N GLY A 34 18.89 10.89 -14.08
CA GLY A 34 18.24 12.19 -13.83
C GLY A 34 17.17 12.53 -14.86
N THR A 35 16.32 13.52 -14.55
CA THR A 35 15.36 14.07 -15.51
C THR A 35 16.04 14.91 -16.58
N ILE A 36 15.60 14.78 -17.85
CA ILE A 36 16.05 15.67 -18.94
C ILE A 36 15.44 17.07 -18.79
N ILE A 37 14.17 17.13 -18.40
CA ILE A 37 13.44 18.38 -18.14
C ILE A 37 12.94 18.30 -16.70
N PRO A 38 13.38 19.22 -15.81
CA PRO A 38 12.90 19.28 -14.44
C PRO A 38 11.37 19.38 -14.35
N TYR A 39 10.78 18.76 -13.32
CA TYR A 39 9.33 18.71 -13.15
C TYR A 39 8.68 20.10 -13.08
N PHE A 40 9.28 21.03 -12.34
CA PHE A 40 8.80 22.42 -12.23
C PHE A 40 8.86 23.21 -13.55
N LEU A 41 9.59 22.71 -14.56
CA LEU A 41 9.61 23.25 -15.92
C LEU A 41 8.63 22.54 -16.88
N GLY A 42 7.73 21.72 -16.34
CA GLY A 42 6.76 20.94 -17.13
C GLY A 42 7.28 19.59 -17.60
N GLY A 43 8.34 19.06 -16.97
CA GLY A 43 8.78 17.68 -17.16
C GLY A 43 7.75 16.66 -16.66
N ASN A 44 7.84 15.42 -17.16
CA ASN A 44 6.88 14.36 -16.80
C ASN A 44 7.27 13.58 -15.53
N ASP A 45 8.51 13.72 -15.07
CA ASP A 45 9.09 12.90 -14.01
C ASP A 45 9.41 13.80 -12.80
N PRO A 46 8.75 13.60 -11.64
CA PRO A 46 8.92 14.46 -10.46
C PRO A 46 10.29 14.37 -9.81
N LEU A 47 10.94 13.21 -9.87
CA LEU A 47 12.20 12.97 -9.18
C LEU A 47 13.37 13.51 -9.97
N GLU A 48 14.20 14.35 -9.37
CA GLU A 48 15.41 14.90 -9.99
C GLU A 48 16.42 13.81 -10.34
N GLY A 49 16.44 12.71 -9.57
CA GLY A 49 17.26 11.57 -9.92
C GLY A 49 16.95 10.27 -9.20
N ILE A 50 17.43 9.19 -9.78
CA ILE A 50 17.47 7.86 -9.18
C ILE A 50 18.89 7.32 -9.31
N SER A 51 19.56 7.09 -8.18
CA SER A 51 20.86 6.42 -8.13
C SER A 51 20.66 4.93 -7.95
N VAL A 52 21.38 4.12 -8.73
CA VAL A 52 21.30 2.66 -8.68
C VAL A 52 22.66 2.05 -8.42
N TYR A 53 22.73 1.26 -7.35
CA TYR A 53 23.92 0.54 -6.90
C TYR A 53 23.79 -0.95 -7.16
N GLU A 54 24.90 -1.59 -7.49
CA GLU A 54 24.99 -3.05 -7.62
C GLU A 54 25.46 -3.68 -6.31
N ARG A 55 24.76 -4.74 -5.91
CA ARG A 55 25.02 -5.52 -4.70
C ARG A 55 25.24 -6.98 -5.05
N LYS A 56 26.14 -7.64 -4.31
CA LYS A 56 26.38 -9.09 -4.42
C LYS A 56 25.73 -9.90 -3.30
N GLU A 57 25.64 -9.31 -2.11
CA GLU A 57 25.13 -9.95 -0.89
C GLU A 57 23.86 -9.25 -0.41
N PRO A 58 22.89 -9.98 0.20
CA PRO A 58 22.90 -11.44 0.47
C PRO A 58 22.63 -12.31 -0.77
N ILE A 59 22.07 -11.71 -1.82
CA ILE A 59 22.03 -12.24 -3.18
C ILE A 59 22.30 -11.08 -4.14
N PRO A 60 22.74 -11.32 -5.38
CA PRO A 60 22.91 -10.25 -6.35
C PRO A 60 21.61 -9.45 -6.53
N HIS A 61 21.69 -8.13 -6.36
CA HIS A 61 20.55 -7.23 -6.52
C HIS A 61 20.98 -5.82 -6.92
N TRP A 62 20.02 -5.08 -7.46
CA TRP A 62 20.09 -3.63 -7.67
C TRP A 62 19.46 -2.94 -6.48
N HIS A 63 20.07 -1.86 -6.00
CA HIS A 63 19.51 -0.98 -4.97
C HIS A 63 19.31 0.42 -5.56
N PHE A 64 18.05 0.78 -5.77
CA PHE A 64 17.60 2.08 -6.25
C PHE A 64 17.37 3.01 -5.08
N VAL A 65 17.77 4.27 -5.20
CA VAL A 65 17.53 5.33 -4.21
C VAL A 65 17.12 6.60 -4.94
N THR A 66 16.00 7.18 -4.53
CA THR A 66 15.45 8.39 -5.15
C THR A 66 16.02 9.66 -4.55
N TYR A 67 15.91 10.73 -5.34
CA TYR A 67 16.17 12.11 -4.95
C TYR A 67 15.01 12.93 -5.52
N GLY A 68 14.24 13.56 -4.63
CA GLY A 68 13.20 14.51 -5.00
C GLY A 68 11.95 14.47 -4.14
N PHE A 69 11.73 13.43 -3.34
CA PHE A 69 10.66 13.47 -2.34
C PHE A 69 11.04 14.37 -1.15
N SER A 70 12.33 14.45 -0.87
CA SER A 70 12.93 15.38 0.09
C SER A 70 13.42 16.66 -0.60
N GLU A 71 13.68 17.70 0.18
CA GLU A 71 14.21 18.97 -0.31
C GLU A 71 15.72 18.85 -0.54
N ILE A 72 16.10 18.59 -1.79
CA ILE A 72 17.49 18.32 -2.20
C ILE A 72 18.38 19.57 -2.26
N TYR A 73 17.78 20.75 -2.46
CA TYR A 73 18.47 22.04 -2.52
C TYR A 73 18.21 22.83 -1.23
N GLU A 74 17.30 23.79 -1.25
CA GLU A 74 16.92 24.62 -0.10
C GLU A 74 15.60 24.16 0.51
N LYS A 75 15.32 24.65 1.72
CA LYS A 75 14.06 24.44 2.44
C LYS A 75 12.93 25.24 1.79
N GLU A 76 11.90 24.55 1.31
CA GLU A 76 10.71 25.10 0.63
C GLU A 76 9.41 24.98 1.46
N TRP A 77 9.23 23.86 2.17
CA TRP A 77 8.09 23.56 3.02
C TRP A 77 8.21 24.27 4.37
N GLU A 78 7.06 24.70 4.91
CA GLU A 78 7.01 25.47 6.16
C GLU A 78 7.40 24.65 7.40
N ASP A 79 7.22 23.32 7.36
CA ASP A 79 7.52 22.44 8.49
C ASP A 79 9.05 22.24 8.61
N PRO A 80 9.70 22.75 9.68
CA PRO A 80 11.14 22.65 9.84
C PRO A 80 11.60 21.24 10.25
N ASP A 81 10.70 20.37 10.72
CA ASP A 81 11.08 19.05 11.24
C ASP A 81 11.33 18.03 10.12
N TYR A 82 10.72 18.23 8.95
CA TYR A 82 10.76 17.30 7.81
C TYR A 82 11.26 17.99 6.54
N SER A 83 12.11 17.30 5.80
CA SER A 83 12.57 17.74 4.48
C SER A 83 11.58 17.29 3.41
N GLY A 84 10.86 18.23 2.80
CA GLY A 84 9.81 17.96 1.80
C GLY A 84 8.74 17.01 2.34
N TYR A 85 8.49 15.92 1.62
CA TYR A 85 7.58 14.85 2.08
C TYR A 85 8.14 14.03 3.26
N GLY A 86 9.38 14.27 3.69
CA GLY A 86 10.02 13.63 4.84
C GLY A 86 10.61 12.25 4.57
N PHE A 87 10.63 11.78 3.32
CA PHE A 87 11.21 10.49 2.95
C PHE A 87 11.87 10.51 1.57
N GLU A 88 12.68 9.51 1.28
CA GLU A 88 13.05 9.06 -0.06
C GLU A 88 12.67 7.57 -0.23
N LEU A 89 12.38 7.16 -1.46
CA LEU A 89 12.13 5.75 -1.76
C LEU A 89 13.44 5.01 -2.02
N THR A 90 13.52 3.81 -1.49
CA THR A 90 14.51 2.81 -1.92
C THR A 90 13.82 1.61 -2.54
N PHE A 91 14.52 0.86 -3.38
CA PHE A 91 13.99 -0.37 -3.94
C PHE A 91 15.10 -1.38 -4.17
N ARG A 92 14.89 -2.63 -3.77
CA ARG A 92 15.83 -3.72 -4.01
C ARG A 92 15.23 -4.73 -4.95
N VAL A 93 15.84 -4.89 -6.11
CA VAL A 93 15.39 -5.83 -7.15
C VAL A 93 16.48 -6.86 -7.39
N LYS A 94 16.14 -8.14 -7.29
CA LYS A 94 17.09 -9.23 -7.59
C LYS A 94 17.69 -9.02 -8.99
N LYS A 95 19.01 -9.19 -9.08
CA LYS A 95 19.78 -9.02 -10.30
C LYS A 95 20.02 -10.39 -10.92
N GLU A 96 19.71 -10.54 -12.20
CA GLU A 96 20.06 -11.74 -12.94
C GLU A 96 21.55 -11.69 -13.34
N ALA A 97 22.18 -12.86 -13.41
CA ALA A 97 23.65 -12.94 -13.54
C ALA A 97 24.19 -12.25 -14.80
N LEU A 98 23.39 -12.16 -15.87
CA LEU A 98 23.77 -11.58 -17.15
C LEU A 98 23.46 -10.08 -17.26
N ASP A 99 22.77 -9.49 -16.27
CA ASP A 99 22.39 -8.08 -16.34
C ASP A 99 23.59 -7.18 -16.05
N SER A 100 23.90 -6.28 -16.98
CA SER A 100 24.89 -5.20 -16.80
C SER A 100 24.25 -3.85 -16.45
N GLU A 101 22.94 -3.74 -16.66
CA GLU A 101 22.13 -2.54 -16.42
C GLU A 101 20.95 -2.86 -15.51
N PRO A 102 20.50 -1.92 -14.67
CA PRO A 102 19.30 -2.10 -13.88
C PRO A 102 18.05 -2.14 -14.78
N PRO A 103 17.00 -2.85 -14.35
CA PRO A 103 15.79 -2.96 -15.15
C PRO A 103 15.06 -1.62 -15.31
N ASN A 104 14.83 -1.21 -16.56
CA ASN A 104 14.08 0.01 -16.89
C ASN A 104 12.65 0.03 -16.31
N TRP A 105 12.00 -1.13 -16.15
CA TRP A 105 10.66 -1.19 -15.56
C TRP A 105 10.65 -0.69 -14.12
N ALA A 106 11.73 -0.90 -13.35
CA ALA A 106 11.82 -0.47 -11.96
C ALA A 106 11.96 1.05 -11.86
N LEU A 107 12.76 1.68 -12.74
CA LEU A 107 12.86 3.14 -12.85
C LEU A 107 11.49 3.76 -13.17
N ASN A 108 10.79 3.22 -14.16
CA ASN A 108 9.46 3.69 -14.54
C ASN A 108 8.43 3.49 -13.41
N PHE A 109 8.51 2.37 -12.69
CA PHE A 109 7.63 2.08 -11.57
C PHE A 109 7.82 3.07 -10.42
N ILE A 110 9.06 3.39 -10.05
CA ILE A 110 9.39 4.41 -9.05
C ILE A 110 8.84 5.78 -9.46
N GLN A 111 9.03 6.19 -10.73
CA GLN A 111 8.48 7.45 -11.23
C GLN A 111 6.95 7.49 -11.23
N ASN A 112 6.27 6.34 -11.46
CA ASN A 112 4.82 6.25 -11.35
C ASN A 112 4.35 6.50 -9.91
N ILE A 113 5.07 5.96 -8.91
CA ILE A 113 4.78 6.22 -7.49
C ILE A 113 5.01 7.69 -7.17
N ALA A 114 6.12 8.28 -7.64
CA ALA A 114 6.38 9.70 -7.46
C ALA A 114 5.26 10.57 -8.04
N ARG A 115 4.83 10.30 -9.28
CA ARG A 115 3.70 11.03 -9.88
C ARG A 115 2.42 10.92 -9.05
N TYR A 116 2.14 9.76 -8.45
CA TYR A 116 0.99 9.61 -7.55
C TYR A 116 1.10 10.50 -6.30
N VAL A 117 2.25 10.49 -5.62
CA VAL A 117 2.45 11.30 -4.40
C VAL A 117 2.34 12.79 -4.73
N PHE A 118 3.05 13.25 -5.76
CA PHE A 118 3.07 14.66 -6.15
C PHE A 118 1.72 15.17 -6.68
N SER A 119 0.93 14.32 -7.34
CA SER A 119 -0.39 14.73 -7.87
C SER A 119 -1.51 14.69 -6.82
N THR A 120 -1.39 13.86 -5.79
CA THR A 120 -2.45 13.66 -4.80
C THR A 120 -2.14 14.23 -3.42
N GLY A 121 -0.86 14.50 -3.11
CA GLY A 121 -0.39 14.83 -1.77
C GLY A 121 -0.42 13.66 -0.78
N ASN A 122 -0.88 12.47 -1.19
CA ASN A 122 -0.90 11.30 -0.34
C ASN A 122 0.48 10.64 -0.32
N TYR A 123 1.17 10.74 0.81
CA TYR A 123 2.47 10.11 1.02
C TYR A 123 2.35 8.74 1.68
N PHE A 124 3.48 8.03 1.75
CA PHE A 124 3.58 6.69 2.30
C PHE A 124 4.31 6.69 3.64
N ALA A 125 4.04 5.66 4.45
CA ALA A 125 4.75 5.33 5.67
C ALA A 125 4.99 3.82 5.72
N ALA A 126 5.88 3.37 6.60
CA ALA A 126 6.14 1.94 6.80
C ALA A 126 4.83 1.18 7.11
N GLY A 127 4.63 0.06 6.41
CA GLY A 127 3.43 -0.76 6.48
C GLY A 127 2.29 -0.34 5.54
N HIS A 128 2.37 0.83 4.89
CA HIS A 128 1.46 1.16 3.79
C HIS A 128 1.66 0.19 2.62
N TYR A 129 0.61 -0.04 1.84
CA TYR A 129 0.63 -0.94 0.69
C TYR A 129 -0.11 -0.34 -0.50
N LEU A 130 0.20 -0.84 -1.70
CA LEU A 130 -0.45 -0.44 -2.94
C LEU A 130 -0.60 -1.66 -3.84
N ASN A 131 -1.82 -1.88 -4.34
CA ASN A 131 -2.07 -2.89 -5.38
C ASN A 131 -1.75 -2.29 -6.75
N ALA A 132 -0.93 -3.00 -7.55
CA ALA A 132 -0.51 -2.52 -8.88
C ALA A 132 -1.50 -2.87 -10.01
N ASN A 133 -2.60 -3.57 -9.68
CA ASN A 133 -3.63 -4.06 -10.60
C ASN A 133 -3.04 -4.94 -11.73
N GLY A 134 -2.07 -5.77 -11.36
CA GLY A 134 -1.28 -6.60 -12.26
C GLY A 134 0.17 -6.66 -11.79
N PRO A 135 1.05 -7.37 -12.50
CA PRO A 135 2.47 -7.48 -12.16
C PRO A 135 3.14 -6.10 -12.07
N ILE A 136 3.95 -5.85 -11.03
CA ILE A 136 4.69 -4.60 -10.87
C ILE A 136 5.67 -4.34 -12.03
N ALA A 137 6.19 -5.42 -12.62
CA ALA A 137 6.90 -5.42 -13.87
C ALA A 137 5.91 -5.73 -15.00
N ALA A 138 5.32 -4.67 -15.58
CA ALA A 138 4.30 -4.81 -16.61
C ALA A 138 4.77 -5.68 -17.78
N GLY A 139 3.88 -6.54 -18.29
CA GLY A 139 4.17 -7.47 -19.40
C GLY A 139 4.91 -8.75 -18.99
N THR A 140 5.16 -8.97 -17.70
CA THR A 140 5.65 -10.26 -17.17
C THR A 140 4.50 -11.13 -16.66
N ASP A 141 4.76 -12.41 -16.41
CA ASP A 141 3.87 -13.36 -15.75
C ASP A 141 4.11 -13.45 -14.22
N SER A 142 4.84 -12.48 -13.66
CA SER A 142 5.15 -12.42 -12.24
C SER A 142 3.90 -12.38 -11.37
N LEU A 143 3.89 -13.16 -10.28
CA LEU A 143 2.84 -13.10 -9.26
C LEU A 143 2.94 -11.87 -8.36
N ILE A 144 4.04 -11.11 -8.46
CA ILE A 144 4.28 -9.90 -7.69
C ILE A 144 3.44 -8.77 -8.27
N GLY A 145 2.22 -8.64 -7.75
CA GLY A 145 1.21 -7.70 -8.22
C GLY A 145 0.86 -6.59 -7.24
N SER A 146 1.59 -6.47 -6.14
CA SER A 146 1.37 -5.44 -5.11
C SER A 146 2.70 -5.06 -4.47
N ILE A 147 2.71 -3.95 -3.73
CA ILE A 147 3.85 -3.50 -2.95
C ILE A 147 3.43 -3.17 -1.52
N VAL A 148 4.39 -3.26 -0.60
CA VAL A 148 4.33 -2.73 0.77
C VAL A 148 5.59 -1.94 1.04
N PHE A 149 5.49 -0.86 1.81
CA PHE A 149 6.62 -0.03 2.20
C PHE A 149 7.19 -0.51 3.54
N ALA A 150 8.51 -0.64 3.60
CA ALA A 150 9.27 -0.95 4.81
C ALA A 150 10.21 0.21 5.13
N GLU A 151 10.65 0.35 6.38
CA GLU A 151 11.90 1.07 6.64
C GLU A 151 13.06 0.36 5.94
N ASP A 152 13.94 1.09 5.27
CA ASP A 152 15.11 0.48 4.63
C ASP A 152 16.00 -0.20 5.70
N PRO A 153 16.33 -1.49 5.53
CA PRO A 153 17.06 -2.25 6.54
C PRO A 153 18.52 -1.81 6.73
N GLU A 154 19.08 -1.01 5.83
CA GLU A 154 20.48 -0.55 5.88
C GLU A 154 20.64 0.97 5.79
N LEU A 155 19.61 1.70 5.37
CA LEU A 155 19.57 3.17 5.36
C LEU A 155 18.65 3.69 6.48
N PRO A 156 19.20 4.06 7.65
CA PRO A 156 18.41 4.69 8.69
C PRO A 156 18.01 6.12 8.30
N CYS A 157 16.99 6.66 8.98
CA CYS A 157 16.62 8.07 8.92
C CYS A 157 17.85 8.97 9.14
N ILE A 158 17.93 10.06 8.38
CA ILE A 158 19.00 11.06 8.46
C ILE A 158 18.43 12.43 8.79
N ASP A 159 19.19 13.20 9.56
CA ASP A 159 18.96 14.63 9.74
C ASP A 159 19.71 15.40 8.64
N THR A 160 19.00 16.27 7.94
CA THR A 160 19.58 17.23 6.98
C THR A 160 19.38 18.65 7.48
N GLN A 161 20.04 19.63 6.86
CA GLN A 161 19.77 21.04 7.15
C GLN A 161 18.34 21.46 6.76
N ASN A 162 17.66 20.73 5.87
CA ASN A 162 16.27 21.00 5.46
C ASN A 162 15.23 20.21 6.29
N GLY A 163 15.66 19.43 7.28
CA GLY A 163 14.80 18.57 8.10
C GLY A 163 15.11 17.08 7.92
N LYS A 164 14.29 16.23 8.54
CA LYS A 164 14.47 14.77 8.54
C LYS A 164 14.09 14.13 7.22
N VAL A 165 14.82 13.08 6.85
CA VAL A 165 14.55 12.22 5.70
C VAL A 165 14.60 10.76 6.13
N GLU A 166 13.47 10.06 6.03
CA GLU A 166 13.37 8.62 6.18
C GLU A 166 13.62 7.90 4.84
N PHE A 167 14.05 6.63 4.88
CA PHE A 167 14.18 5.81 3.67
C PHE A 167 13.13 4.71 3.69
N LEU A 168 12.17 4.79 2.75
CA LEU A 168 11.09 3.82 2.63
C LEU A 168 11.38 2.86 1.48
N GLN A 169 11.69 1.62 1.81
CA GLN A 169 11.93 0.57 0.83
C GLN A 169 10.61 0.03 0.27
N ILE A 170 10.46 0.07 -1.05
CA ILE A 170 9.43 -0.66 -1.79
C ILE A 170 9.73 -2.17 -1.69
N VAL A 171 8.74 -2.96 -1.31
CA VAL A 171 8.83 -4.42 -1.26
C VAL A 171 7.73 -5.03 -2.11
N GLY A 172 8.12 -5.76 -3.17
CA GLY A 172 7.18 -6.47 -4.01
C GLY A 172 6.55 -7.68 -3.31
N ILE A 173 5.22 -7.73 -3.31
CA ILE A 173 4.38 -8.77 -2.70
C ILE A 173 3.34 -9.33 -3.67
N THR A 174 2.90 -10.56 -3.41
CA THR A 174 1.77 -11.15 -4.13
C THR A 174 0.44 -10.59 -3.59
N VAL A 175 -0.64 -10.76 -4.36
CA VAL A 175 -1.96 -10.24 -3.98
C VAL A 175 -2.54 -10.94 -2.74
N ASP A 176 -2.25 -12.22 -2.53
CA ASP A 176 -2.66 -12.93 -1.32
C ASP A 176 -1.88 -12.46 -0.07
N GLU A 177 -0.62 -12.08 -0.23
CA GLU A 177 0.17 -11.43 0.83
C GLU A 177 -0.38 -10.03 1.16
N GLU A 178 -0.81 -9.25 0.16
CA GLU A 178 -1.54 -7.99 0.39
C GLU A 178 -2.83 -8.21 1.20
N ASN A 179 -3.57 -9.30 0.93
CA ASN A 179 -4.75 -9.65 1.71
C ASN A 179 -4.41 -10.00 3.17
N ALA A 180 -3.28 -10.67 3.42
CA ALA A 180 -2.79 -10.90 4.78
C ALA A 180 -2.44 -9.58 5.48
N ILE A 181 -1.80 -8.63 4.78
CA ILE A 181 -1.52 -7.28 5.28
C ILE A 181 -2.82 -6.56 5.67
N LYS A 182 -3.84 -6.59 4.80
CA LYS A 182 -5.16 -6.02 5.11
C LYS A 182 -5.75 -6.61 6.39
N CYS A 183 -5.61 -7.92 6.59
CA CYS A 183 -6.15 -8.62 7.75
C CYS A 183 -5.34 -8.42 9.04
N TRP A 184 -4.07 -7.99 8.95
CA TRP A 184 -3.17 -7.81 10.08
C TRP A 184 -2.56 -6.42 10.11
N ASN A 185 -1.32 -6.28 9.66
CA ASN A 185 -0.55 -5.06 9.61
C ASN A 185 0.64 -5.27 8.66
N GLY A 186 0.93 -4.27 7.81
CA GLY A 186 2.00 -4.38 6.81
C GLY A 186 3.38 -4.65 7.41
N SER A 187 3.73 -3.89 8.44
CA SER A 187 5.03 -4.00 9.12
C SER A 187 5.18 -5.33 9.85
N GLU A 188 4.11 -5.83 10.50
CA GLU A 188 4.16 -7.12 11.19
C GLU A 188 4.25 -8.31 10.23
N VAL A 189 3.53 -8.26 9.09
CA VAL A 189 3.69 -9.27 8.02
C VAL A 189 5.12 -9.28 7.50
N LEU A 190 5.71 -8.10 7.23
CA LEU A 190 7.09 -8.00 6.78
C LEU A 190 8.08 -8.56 7.80
N LYS A 191 7.88 -8.34 9.11
CA LYS A 191 8.72 -8.95 10.14
C LYS A 191 8.72 -10.48 10.04
N VAL A 192 7.56 -11.11 9.80
CA VAL A 192 7.49 -12.56 9.56
C VAL A 192 8.25 -12.94 8.29
N PHE A 193 8.11 -12.17 7.21
CA PHE A 193 8.75 -12.44 5.93
C PHE A 193 10.27 -12.20 5.92
N SER A 194 10.79 -11.37 6.83
CA SER A 194 12.20 -10.96 6.87
C SER A 194 13.21 -12.11 6.88
N LYS A 195 12.85 -13.25 7.48
CA LYS A 195 13.68 -14.48 7.49
C LYS A 195 13.82 -15.12 6.11
N TYR A 196 12.86 -14.90 5.23
CA TYR A 196 12.77 -15.50 3.89
C TYR A 196 13.01 -14.49 2.76
N MET A 197 12.91 -13.19 3.06
CA MET A 197 13.22 -12.08 2.16
C MET A 197 14.32 -11.22 2.78
N PRO A 198 15.59 -11.66 2.72
CA PRO A 198 16.67 -10.91 3.33
C PRO A 198 16.80 -9.55 2.65
N LEU A 199 16.91 -8.50 3.45
CA LEU A 199 16.83 -7.09 3.04
C LEU A 199 15.58 -6.73 2.21
N TYR A 200 14.52 -7.53 2.30
CA TYR A 200 13.30 -7.36 1.51
C TYR A 200 13.54 -7.23 -0.01
N ILE A 201 14.54 -7.94 -0.53
CA ILE A 201 14.84 -7.96 -1.96
C ILE A 201 13.64 -8.54 -2.72
N THR A 202 13.18 -7.81 -3.73
CA THR A 202 12.08 -8.21 -4.60
C THR A 202 12.60 -9.12 -5.71
N ASP A 203 12.13 -10.37 -5.73
CA ASP A 203 12.37 -11.34 -6.79
C ASP A 203 11.06 -11.54 -7.57
N LEU A 204 11.03 -11.17 -8.85
CA LEU A 204 9.82 -11.28 -9.69
C LEU A 204 9.39 -12.74 -9.91
N ASN A 205 10.29 -13.71 -9.73
CA ASN A 205 10.00 -15.13 -9.96
C ASN A 205 9.54 -15.85 -8.68
N ARG A 206 9.49 -15.16 -7.53
CA ARG A 206 9.09 -15.80 -6.28
C ARG A 206 7.59 -16.11 -6.26
N GLN A 207 7.26 -17.21 -5.61
CA GLN A 207 5.89 -17.54 -5.24
C GLN A 207 5.50 -16.81 -3.95
N SER A 208 4.21 -16.87 -3.60
CA SER A 208 3.73 -16.39 -2.30
C SER A 208 4.42 -17.14 -1.16
N LEU A 209 4.87 -16.40 -0.15
CA LEU A 209 5.39 -16.96 1.10
C LEU A 209 4.30 -17.63 1.92
N LEU A 210 3.02 -17.26 1.72
CA LEU A 210 1.88 -17.89 2.40
C LEU A 210 1.62 -19.34 1.93
N ASN A 211 2.28 -19.78 0.86
CA ASN A 211 2.34 -21.20 0.49
C ASN A 211 3.07 -22.04 1.55
N ASN A 212 3.94 -21.44 2.37
CA ASN A 212 4.56 -22.09 3.51
C ASN A 212 3.61 -22.09 4.72
N GLU A 213 3.30 -23.29 5.23
CA GLU A 213 2.37 -23.47 6.36
C GLU A 213 2.85 -22.81 7.66
N GLU A 214 4.16 -22.81 7.93
CA GLU A 214 4.73 -22.17 9.12
C GLU A 214 4.52 -20.65 9.07
N ILE A 215 4.80 -20.04 7.91
CA ILE A 215 4.59 -18.60 7.70
C ILE A 215 3.11 -18.25 7.83
N ARG A 216 2.22 -19.05 7.21
CA ARG A 216 0.78 -18.84 7.30
C ARG A 216 0.28 -18.91 8.74
N ALA A 217 0.71 -19.91 9.50
CA ALA A 217 0.33 -20.07 10.90
C ALA A 217 0.82 -18.89 11.78
N LEU A 218 2.02 -18.37 11.51
CA LEU A 218 2.55 -17.19 12.20
C LEU A 218 1.71 -15.93 11.91
N VAL A 219 1.34 -15.72 10.65
CA VAL A 219 0.47 -14.62 10.23
C VAL A 219 -0.92 -14.75 10.84
N GLU A 220 -1.53 -15.94 10.80
CA GLU A 220 -2.87 -16.20 11.38
C GLU A 220 -2.88 -15.93 12.90
N LYS A 221 -1.84 -16.37 13.61
CA LYS A 221 -1.67 -16.09 15.04
C LYS A 221 -1.55 -14.59 15.32
N GLY A 222 -0.82 -13.87 14.47
CA GLY A 222 -0.71 -12.42 14.52
C GLY A 222 -2.07 -11.73 14.34
N ILE A 223 -2.83 -12.13 13.31
CA ILE A 223 -4.18 -11.63 13.04
C ILE A 223 -5.10 -11.83 14.25
N GLU A 224 -5.13 -13.03 14.84
CA GLU A 224 -5.99 -13.34 15.99
C GLU A 224 -5.64 -12.47 17.21
N LYS A 225 -4.34 -12.33 17.48
CA LYS A 225 -3.83 -11.58 18.62
C LYS A 225 -4.05 -10.09 18.47
N ASP A 226 -3.60 -9.49 17.37
CA ASP A 226 -3.47 -8.04 17.23
C ASP A 226 -4.65 -7.39 16.48
N GLY A 227 -5.35 -8.18 15.66
CA GLY A 227 -6.38 -7.69 14.75
C GLY A 227 -5.81 -6.96 13.53
N SER A 228 -6.69 -6.28 12.79
CA SER A 228 -6.30 -5.53 11.58
C SER A 228 -6.02 -4.06 11.89
N SER A 229 -4.98 -3.49 11.27
CA SER A 229 -4.71 -2.06 11.25
C SER A 229 -5.39 -1.31 10.10
N THR A 230 -5.97 -2.01 9.12
CA THR A 230 -6.61 -1.40 7.94
C THR A 230 -7.93 -0.72 8.27
N GLY A 231 -7.90 0.61 8.45
CA GLY A 231 -9.10 1.40 8.77
C GLY A 231 -10.11 1.53 7.65
N THR A 232 -9.65 1.47 6.41
CA THR A 232 -10.46 1.75 5.23
C THR A 232 -10.25 0.69 4.16
N LEU A 233 -11.33 0.19 3.57
CA LEU A 233 -11.29 -0.70 2.40
C LEU A 233 -12.10 -0.11 1.25
N PHE A 234 -11.49 -0.06 0.07
CA PHE A 234 -12.16 0.38 -1.16
C PHE A 234 -12.73 -0.83 -1.89
N ASN A 235 -14.02 -0.77 -2.21
CA ASN A 235 -14.74 -1.80 -2.95
C ASN A 235 -15.60 -1.14 -4.03
N ASP A 236 -15.27 -1.41 -5.28
CA ASP A 236 -15.89 -0.80 -6.46
C ASP A 236 -17.37 -1.16 -6.65
N LYS A 237 -17.80 -2.29 -6.07
CA LYS A 237 -19.17 -2.78 -6.04
C LYS A 237 -19.94 -2.36 -4.78
N LEU A 238 -19.29 -1.66 -3.85
CA LEU A 238 -19.95 -1.24 -2.61
C LEU A 238 -21.06 -0.26 -2.90
N SER A 239 -22.25 -0.62 -2.43
CA SER A 239 -23.43 0.23 -2.46
C SER A 239 -24.36 -0.16 -1.32
N TRP A 240 -25.29 0.73 -0.98
CA TRP A 240 -26.39 0.36 -0.09
C TRP A 240 -27.67 1.07 -0.51
N LYS A 241 -28.83 0.46 -0.20
CA LYS A 241 -30.15 0.99 -0.56
C LYS A 241 -31.06 1.02 0.66
N GLU A 242 -31.73 2.15 0.91
CA GLU A 242 -32.82 2.24 1.89
C GLU A 242 -34.16 1.90 1.22
N SER A 243 -34.93 1.00 1.83
CA SER A 243 -36.32 0.72 1.46
C SER A 243 -37.24 1.11 2.61
N LYS A 244 -38.38 1.73 2.29
CA LYS A 244 -39.43 2.10 3.26
C LYS A 244 -40.64 1.20 3.08
N GLY A 245 -40.89 0.32 4.05
CA GLY A 245 -42.11 -0.48 4.08
C GLY A 245 -43.25 0.28 4.76
N LEU A 246 -44.43 0.30 4.13
CA LEU A 246 -45.66 0.97 4.64
C LEU A 246 -45.98 0.67 6.12
N PHE A 247 -45.60 -0.52 6.64
CA PHE A 247 -45.83 -0.93 8.02
C PHE A 247 -44.60 -1.50 8.75
N LYS A 248 -43.43 -1.60 8.09
CA LYS A 248 -42.24 -2.30 8.62
C LYS A 248 -41.07 -1.36 8.96
N GLY A 249 -41.26 -0.05 8.75
CA GLY A 249 -40.20 0.95 8.88
C GLY A 249 -39.16 0.83 7.76
N LYS A 250 -37.97 1.38 8.03
CA LYS A 250 -36.83 1.37 7.10
C LYS A 250 -36.09 0.02 7.15
N SER A 251 -35.63 -0.45 5.99
CA SER A 251 -34.70 -1.58 5.84
C SER A 251 -33.58 -1.21 4.87
N TYR A 252 -32.44 -1.89 4.98
CA TYR A 252 -31.23 -1.58 4.25
C TYR A 252 -30.68 -2.82 3.56
N GLU A 253 -30.35 -2.71 2.28
CA GLU A 253 -29.60 -3.71 1.54
C GLU A 253 -28.19 -3.18 1.29
N ILE A 254 -27.18 -3.97 1.68
CA ILE A 254 -25.76 -3.71 1.47
C ILE A 254 -25.26 -4.63 0.37
N ILE A 255 -24.63 -4.06 -0.64
CA ILE A 255 -24.11 -4.76 -1.81
C ILE A 255 -22.59 -4.71 -1.76
N ILE A 256 -21.95 -5.85 -1.99
CA ILE A 256 -20.48 -6.01 -2.01
C ILE A 256 -20.07 -6.98 -3.12
N GLY A 257 -18.88 -6.77 -3.68
CA GLY A 257 -18.30 -7.69 -4.66
C GLY A 257 -17.73 -8.96 -4.00
N ALA A 258 -18.02 -10.12 -4.58
CA ALA A 258 -17.55 -11.44 -4.14
C ALA A 258 -16.02 -11.52 -3.98
N HIS A 259 -15.25 -10.82 -4.82
CA HIS A 259 -13.77 -10.86 -4.75
C HIS A 259 -13.22 -10.45 -3.38
N GLN A 260 -13.81 -9.44 -2.74
CA GLN A 260 -13.32 -8.91 -1.47
C GLN A 260 -14.15 -9.35 -0.26
N ALA A 261 -15.24 -10.11 -0.46
CA ALA A 261 -16.17 -10.46 0.60
C ALA A 261 -15.44 -11.10 1.81
N GLU A 262 -14.61 -12.12 1.56
CA GLU A 262 -13.87 -12.80 2.61
C GLU A 262 -12.90 -11.87 3.36
N THR A 263 -12.12 -11.05 2.62
CA THR A 263 -11.21 -10.08 3.22
C THR A 263 -11.97 -9.05 4.07
N ILE A 264 -13.11 -8.55 3.61
CA ILE A 264 -13.97 -7.64 4.39
C ILE A 264 -14.43 -8.32 5.68
N GLY A 265 -14.87 -9.59 5.64
CA GLY A 265 -15.26 -10.34 6.83
C GLY A 265 -14.13 -10.51 7.84
N LYS A 266 -12.92 -10.83 7.37
CA LYS A 266 -11.72 -10.95 8.22
C LYS A 266 -11.31 -9.62 8.85
N VAL A 267 -11.27 -8.54 8.07
CA VAL A 267 -10.94 -7.19 8.55
C VAL A 267 -12.00 -6.69 9.53
N LEU A 268 -13.29 -6.91 9.24
CA LEU A 268 -14.39 -6.59 10.15
C LEU A 268 -14.18 -7.23 11.54
N LYS A 269 -13.92 -8.54 11.57
CA LYS A 269 -13.62 -9.27 12.81
C LYS A 269 -12.38 -8.70 13.51
N GLY A 270 -11.30 -8.50 12.76
CA GLY A 270 -10.02 -8.01 13.28
C GLY A 270 -10.06 -6.57 13.80
N ARG A 271 -11.10 -5.78 13.48
CA ARG A 271 -11.23 -4.39 13.91
C ARG A 271 -12.29 -4.19 14.95
N ILE A 272 -13.53 -4.61 14.65
CA ILE A 272 -14.67 -4.33 15.52
C ILE A 272 -14.52 -5.06 16.86
N LEU A 273 -13.98 -6.29 16.87
CA LEU A 273 -13.71 -7.03 18.12
C LEU A 273 -12.49 -6.49 18.89
N LYS A 274 -11.75 -5.53 18.31
CA LYS A 274 -10.66 -4.79 18.96
C LYS A 274 -11.05 -3.34 19.24
N ASP A 275 -12.34 -3.03 19.19
CA ASP A 275 -12.91 -1.68 19.39
C ASP A 275 -12.34 -0.61 18.43
N ARG A 276 -12.09 -1.01 17.16
CA ARG A 276 -11.60 -0.12 16.09
C ARG A 276 -12.65 -0.01 14.99
N SER A 277 -12.91 1.22 14.53
CA SER A 277 -13.83 1.49 13.42
C SER A 277 -13.32 0.91 12.09
N LEU A 278 -14.22 0.47 11.21
CA LEU A 278 -13.93 0.09 9.82
C LEU A 278 -14.79 0.91 8.87
N MET A 279 -14.17 1.56 7.89
CA MET A 279 -14.84 2.24 6.79
C MET A 279 -14.74 1.43 5.50
N LEU A 280 -15.89 1.14 4.88
CA LEU A 280 -15.97 0.62 3.52
C LEU A 280 -16.31 1.79 2.59
N VAL A 281 -15.51 1.98 1.55
CA VAL A 281 -15.63 3.08 0.59
C VAL A 281 -16.01 2.54 -0.77
N GLY A 282 -17.11 3.02 -1.31
CA GLY A 282 -17.57 2.77 -2.67
C GLY A 282 -17.46 4.01 -3.54
N LYS A 283 -17.93 3.92 -4.79
CA LYS A 283 -17.89 5.06 -5.72
C LYS A 283 -18.79 6.23 -5.27
N GLU A 284 -19.94 5.90 -4.70
CA GLU A 284 -20.96 6.89 -4.32
C GLU A 284 -21.40 6.76 -2.86
N HIS A 285 -21.19 5.59 -2.27
CA HIS A 285 -21.74 5.21 -0.97
C HIS A 285 -20.61 4.71 -0.07
N ASN A 286 -20.66 5.08 1.20
CA ASN A 286 -19.77 4.51 2.22
C ASN A 286 -20.56 3.82 3.31
N ILE A 287 -19.90 2.90 4.01
CA ILE A 287 -20.41 2.25 5.21
C ILE A 287 -19.37 2.41 6.32
N ILE A 288 -19.78 2.96 7.45
CA ILE A 288 -18.93 3.07 8.65
C ILE A 288 -19.44 2.06 9.66
N ILE A 289 -18.55 1.21 10.16
CA ILE A 289 -18.90 0.13 11.08
C ILE A 289 -18.15 0.34 12.39
N ASN A 290 -18.88 0.36 13.49
CA ASN A 290 -18.35 0.55 14.84
C ASN A 290 -18.92 -0.50 15.80
N TYR A 291 -18.18 -0.77 16.87
CA TYR A 291 -18.69 -1.60 17.96
C TYR A 291 -19.80 -0.87 18.74
N SER A 292 -20.85 -1.58 19.13
CA SER A 292 -21.85 -1.11 20.09
C SER A 292 -22.50 -2.28 20.80
N LYS A 293 -22.70 -2.15 22.12
CA LYS A 293 -23.50 -3.12 22.91
C LYS A 293 -24.97 -3.10 22.53
N GLU A 294 -25.45 -1.99 21.97
CA GLU A 294 -26.82 -1.80 21.48
C GLU A 294 -26.78 -1.62 19.96
N PRO A 295 -26.99 -2.69 19.19
CA PRO A 295 -26.87 -2.62 17.74
C PRO A 295 -27.92 -1.69 17.13
N CYS A 296 -27.48 -0.82 16.23
CA CYS A 296 -28.37 0.06 15.49
C CYS A 296 -27.80 0.43 14.12
N VAL A 297 -28.66 0.94 13.25
CA VAL A 297 -28.29 1.46 11.95
C VAL A 297 -28.73 2.92 11.84
N LYS A 298 -27.85 3.76 11.32
CA LYS A 298 -28.13 5.17 11.04
C LYS A 298 -27.70 5.51 9.63
N VAL A 299 -28.27 6.57 9.09
CA VAL A 299 -27.82 7.18 7.83
C VAL A 299 -27.40 8.60 8.17
N ASP A 300 -26.14 8.92 7.93
CA ASP A 300 -25.63 10.29 7.98
C ASP A 300 -25.13 10.70 6.61
N LYS A 301 -25.77 11.71 6.02
CA LYS A 301 -25.53 12.16 4.63
C LYS A 301 -25.60 10.96 3.65
N ASN A 302 -24.47 10.55 3.10
CA ASN A 302 -24.34 9.42 2.15
C ASN A 302 -23.74 8.15 2.78
N ASN A 303 -23.52 8.16 4.10
CA ASN A 303 -22.91 7.06 4.83
C ASN A 303 -23.97 6.24 5.55
N LEU A 304 -23.90 4.91 5.42
CA LEU A 304 -24.63 3.98 6.28
C LEU A 304 -23.74 3.67 7.49
N GLU A 305 -24.20 4.00 8.69
CA GLU A 305 -23.50 3.68 9.92
C GLU A 305 -24.10 2.42 10.54
N LEU A 306 -23.27 1.39 10.69
CA LEU A 306 -23.61 0.15 11.38
C LEU A 306 -22.94 0.13 12.74
N MET A 307 -23.73 0.22 13.80
CA MET A 307 -23.29 -0.01 15.16
C MET A 307 -23.63 -1.46 15.51
N ILE A 308 -22.64 -2.33 15.69
CA ILE A 308 -22.83 -3.78 15.81
C ILE A 308 -22.05 -4.37 16.99
N ASN A 309 -22.52 -5.49 17.54
CA ASN A 309 -21.85 -6.21 18.62
C ASN A 309 -21.09 -7.44 18.09
N GLU A 310 -20.47 -8.20 19.00
CA GLU A 310 -19.70 -9.40 18.66
C GLU A 310 -20.52 -10.47 17.91
N GLU A 311 -21.76 -10.74 18.33
CA GLU A 311 -22.65 -11.70 17.68
C GLU A 311 -22.86 -11.36 16.19
N ILE A 312 -23.15 -10.10 15.90
CA ILE A 312 -23.39 -9.62 14.54
C ILE A 312 -22.10 -9.65 13.70
N VAL A 313 -20.96 -9.30 14.29
CA VAL A 313 -19.66 -9.39 13.60
C VAL A 313 -19.37 -10.82 13.17
N ILE A 314 -19.57 -11.79 14.08
CA ILE A 314 -19.36 -13.21 13.79
C ILE A 314 -20.34 -13.69 12.72
N GLU A 315 -21.61 -13.29 12.80
CA GLU A 315 -22.64 -13.60 11.80
C GLU A 315 -22.23 -13.08 10.41
N ILE A 316 -21.93 -11.78 10.28
CA ILE A 316 -21.51 -11.19 9.01
C ILE A 316 -20.27 -11.89 8.48
N ALA A 317 -19.21 -12.02 9.29
CA ALA A 317 -17.95 -12.60 8.85
C ALA A 317 -18.09 -14.06 8.37
N SER A 318 -18.98 -14.85 9.00
CA SER A 318 -19.25 -16.23 8.58
C SER A 318 -20.00 -16.33 7.24
N GLU A 319 -20.78 -15.30 6.91
CA GLU A 319 -21.56 -15.24 5.68
C GLU A 319 -20.80 -14.54 4.54
N LEU A 320 -19.80 -13.72 4.82
CA LEU A 320 -18.99 -13.06 3.80
C LEU A 320 -17.96 -14.01 3.16
N ILE A 321 -18.45 -14.84 2.24
CA ILE A 321 -17.65 -15.78 1.43
C ILE A 321 -17.65 -15.34 -0.04
N PRO A 322 -16.66 -15.74 -0.86
CA PRO A 322 -16.55 -15.33 -2.26
C PRO A 322 -17.53 -16.11 -3.16
N LYS A 323 -18.82 -16.03 -2.86
CA LYS A 323 -19.93 -16.69 -3.57
C LYS A 323 -21.13 -15.77 -3.68
N GLU A 324 -21.75 -15.72 -4.85
CA GLU A 324 -22.99 -14.99 -5.09
C GLU A 324 -24.10 -15.52 -4.17
N LYS A 325 -24.60 -14.64 -3.30
CA LYS A 325 -25.73 -14.94 -2.41
C LYS A 325 -26.28 -13.67 -1.78
N SER A 326 -27.48 -13.80 -1.22
CA SER A 326 -28.04 -12.82 -0.29
C SER A 326 -28.40 -13.47 1.03
N PHE A 327 -28.23 -12.73 2.12
CA PHE A 327 -28.64 -13.17 3.46
C PHE A 327 -29.14 -11.98 4.28
N ASN A 328 -30.06 -12.24 5.22
CA ASN A 328 -30.51 -11.25 6.19
C ASN A 328 -29.83 -11.54 7.53
N LEU A 329 -29.46 -10.50 8.26
CA LEU A 329 -28.93 -10.68 9.61
C LEU A 329 -30.04 -11.12 10.57
N LYS A 330 -29.79 -12.15 11.37
CA LYS A 330 -30.71 -12.67 12.37
C LYS A 330 -30.89 -11.67 13.50
N ALA A 331 -29.79 -11.10 13.99
CA ALA A 331 -29.77 -10.12 15.07
C ALA A 331 -30.22 -8.72 14.60
N MET A 332 -30.08 -8.40 13.31
CA MET A 332 -30.54 -7.15 12.70
C MET A 332 -31.39 -7.40 11.45
N LYS A 333 -32.61 -7.91 11.62
CA LYS A 333 -33.53 -8.34 10.54
C LYS A 333 -33.86 -7.29 9.46
N LYS A 334 -33.54 -6.02 9.71
CA LYS A 334 -33.71 -4.91 8.76
C LYS A 334 -32.52 -4.74 7.82
N ILE A 335 -31.42 -5.48 8.02
CA ILE A 335 -30.20 -5.43 7.23
C ILE A 335 -30.09 -6.72 6.40
N LYS A 336 -29.95 -6.54 5.10
CA LYS A 336 -29.67 -7.59 4.12
C LYS A 336 -28.30 -7.33 3.50
N PHE A 337 -27.51 -8.38 3.34
CA PHE A 337 -26.31 -8.35 2.51
C PHE A 337 -26.58 -9.08 1.19
N THR A 338 -26.03 -8.55 0.11
CA THR A 338 -26.01 -9.15 -1.23
C THR A 338 -24.58 -9.16 -1.73
N ILE A 339 -24.06 -10.34 -2.00
CA ILE A 339 -22.74 -10.57 -2.58
C ILE A 339 -22.95 -10.76 -4.08
N GLU A 340 -22.42 -9.84 -4.87
CA GLU A 340 -22.49 -9.88 -6.34
C GLU A 340 -21.23 -10.46 -6.96
N LYS A 341 -21.37 -11.10 -8.11
CA LYS A 341 -20.23 -11.56 -8.90
C LYS A 341 -19.28 -10.42 -9.22
N THR A 342 -17.99 -10.72 -9.15
CA THR A 342 -16.92 -9.80 -9.53
C THR A 342 -16.20 -10.36 -10.73
N GLU A 343 -16.13 -9.57 -11.80
CA GLU A 343 -15.32 -9.88 -12.97
C GLU A 343 -13.95 -9.25 -12.80
N ILE A 344 -12.91 -10.07 -12.77
CA ILE A 344 -11.52 -9.61 -12.86
C ILE A 344 -11.22 -9.43 -14.34
N ARG A 345 -10.73 -8.25 -14.69
CA ARG A 345 -10.41 -7.88 -16.08
C ARG A 345 -8.90 -7.65 -16.22
N ASN A 346 -8.35 -8.00 -17.39
CA ASN A 346 -6.97 -7.63 -17.74
C ASN A 346 -6.86 -6.14 -18.10
N GLN A 347 -5.65 -5.68 -18.41
CA GLN A 347 -5.38 -4.29 -18.79
C GLN A 347 -6.11 -3.88 -20.10
N GLN A 348 -6.47 -4.84 -20.95
CA GLN A 348 -7.24 -4.63 -22.17
C GLN A 348 -8.76 -4.59 -21.91
N GLY A 349 -9.20 -4.77 -20.66
CA GLY A 349 -10.60 -4.76 -20.24
C GLY A 349 -11.34 -6.08 -20.47
N GLU A 350 -10.66 -7.14 -20.89
CA GLU A 350 -11.26 -8.46 -21.11
C GLU A 350 -11.42 -9.20 -19.77
N VAL A 351 -12.54 -9.91 -19.60
CA VAL A 351 -12.78 -10.70 -18.38
C VAL A 351 -11.86 -11.92 -18.38
N VAL A 352 -10.96 -11.99 -17.40
CA VAL A 352 -10.02 -13.12 -17.23
C VAL A 352 -10.46 -14.09 -16.15
N GLN A 353 -11.28 -13.64 -15.20
CA GLN A 353 -11.82 -14.48 -14.13
C GLN A 353 -13.14 -13.92 -13.63
N VAL A 354 -14.05 -14.79 -13.21
CA VAL A 354 -15.28 -14.44 -12.51
C VAL A 354 -15.28 -15.09 -11.14
N ILE A 355 -15.48 -14.28 -10.09
CA ILE A 355 -15.60 -14.73 -8.70
C ILE A 355 -17.03 -14.52 -8.25
N GLY A 356 -17.67 -15.53 -7.67
CA GLY A 356 -19.04 -15.47 -7.16
C GLY A 356 -19.96 -16.51 -7.77
#